data_AF-A0A2M7VDF1-F1
#
_entry.id   AF-A0A2M7VDF1-F1
#
_cell.length_a   1.000
_cell.length_b   1.000
_cell.length_c   1.000
_cell.angle_alpha   90.00
_cell.angle_beta   90.00
_cell.angle_gamma   90.00
#
_symmetry.space_group_name_H-M   'P 1'
#
loop_
_entity.id
_entity.type
_entity.pdbx_description
1 polymer ?
#
loop_
_entity_poly.entity_id
_entity_poly.type
_entity_poly.pdbx_seq_one_letter_code
_entity_poly.pdbx_strand_id
1 'polypeptide(L)'
;MSPITWEDVIRRDDIVGGDLETHEEGEVYRGRIESIELKDGYVNLRCSWVAKLDSTNGTWKNWPITSSGASAKISPNDIGEGRIQFSMLILGLGIIFPKGGSKLDPAKVQNLVLN
;
A
#
# COMPACT_ATOMS: atom_id res chain seq x y z
N MET A 1 -0.57 16.02 -17.91
CA MET A 1 0.28 15.47 -16.83
C MET A 1 1.14 14.40 -17.45
N SER A 2 2.45 14.48 -17.29
CA SER A 2 3.34 13.41 -17.79
C SER A 2 3.04 12.12 -17.02
N PRO A 3 2.99 10.96 -17.70
CA PRO A 3 2.81 9.69 -17.01
C PRO A 3 3.98 9.46 -16.05
N ILE A 4 3.68 8.98 -14.85
CA ILE A 4 4.69 8.71 -13.81
C ILE A 4 5.19 7.28 -13.99
N THR A 5 6.48 7.06 -13.72
CA THR A 5 7.10 5.72 -13.79
C THR A 5 7.28 5.11 -12.40
N TRP A 6 7.54 3.81 -12.32
CA TRP A 6 7.87 3.17 -11.04
C TRP A 6 9.20 3.68 -10.46
N GLU A 7 10.15 4.03 -11.32
CA GLU A 7 11.40 4.68 -10.96
C GLU A 7 11.16 6.04 -10.29
N ASP A 8 10.19 6.82 -10.79
CA ASP A 8 9.79 8.08 -10.15
C ASP A 8 9.19 7.83 -8.77
N VAL A 9 8.31 6.83 -8.63
CA VAL A 9 7.70 6.46 -7.34
C VAL A 9 8.76 6.02 -6.33
N ILE A 10 9.68 5.14 -6.71
CA ILE A 10 10.69 4.59 -5.80
C ILE A 10 11.67 5.66 -5.31
N ARG A 11 11.93 6.70 -6.12
CA ARG A 11 12.81 7.82 -5.74
C ARG A 11 12.17 8.80 -4.75
N ARG A 12 10.86 8.73 -4.55
CA ARG A 12 10.17 9.61 -3.60
C ARG A 12 10.50 9.23 -2.15
N ASP A 13 10.90 10.22 -1.38
CA ASP A 13 11.26 10.08 0.03
C ASP A 13 10.05 9.99 0.98
N ASP A 14 8.84 10.22 0.44
CA ASP A 14 7.57 10.19 1.18
C ASP A 14 6.78 8.89 1.03
N ILE A 15 7.28 7.91 0.27
CA ILE A 15 6.60 6.62 0.07
C ILE A 15 6.88 5.66 1.22
N VAL A 16 8.16 5.42 1.54
CA VAL A 16 8.55 4.56 2.68
C VAL A 16 8.08 5.21 3.98
N GLY A 17 7.25 4.54 4.76
CA GLY A 17 6.63 5.07 5.97
C GLY A 17 5.26 5.71 5.74
N GLY A 18 4.83 5.85 4.47
CA GLY A 18 3.42 6.00 4.10
C GLY A 18 2.67 4.67 4.19
N ASP A 19 1.46 4.61 3.62
CA ASP A 19 0.61 3.42 3.68
C ASP A 19 0.26 2.91 2.28
N LEU A 20 0.20 1.58 2.14
CA LEU A 20 -0.40 0.91 1.00
C LEU A 20 -1.82 0.48 1.38
N GLU A 21 -2.80 0.83 0.56
CA GLU A 21 -4.14 0.25 0.59
C GLU A 21 -4.35 -0.66 -0.60
N THR A 22 -4.97 -1.82 -0.40
CA THR A 22 -5.39 -2.71 -1.48
C THR A 22 -6.85 -3.12 -1.34
N HIS A 23 -7.52 -3.31 -2.47
CA HIS A 23 -8.92 -3.73 -2.56
C HIS A 23 -9.01 -5.06 -3.31
N GLU A 24 -9.25 -6.14 -2.58
CA GLU A 24 -9.31 -7.51 -3.10
C GLU A 24 -10.66 -8.13 -2.75
N GLU A 25 -11.47 -8.52 -3.75
CA GLU A 25 -12.73 -9.26 -3.55
C GLU A 25 -13.71 -8.65 -2.51
N GLY A 26 -13.72 -7.32 -2.38
CA GLY A 26 -14.57 -6.59 -1.41
C GLY A 26 -13.94 -6.42 -0.03
N GLU A 27 -12.73 -6.93 0.17
CA GLU A 27 -11.92 -6.72 1.35
C GLU A 27 -10.96 -5.55 1.14
N VAL A 28 -10.73 -4.80 2.21
CA VAL A 28 -9.80 -3.67 2.21
C VAL A 28 -8.67 -3.96 3.17
N TYR A 29 -7.45 -3.85 2.68
CA TYR A 29 -6.24 -3.98 3.46
C TYR A 29 -5.50 -2.66 3.48
N ARG A 30 -4.86 -2.34 4.60
CA ARG A 30 -4.00 -1.16 4.70
C ARG A 30 -2.81 -1.45 5.58
N GLY A 31 -1.62 -1.06 5.16
CA GLY A 31 -0.40 -1.30 5.91
C GLY A 31 0.68 -0.27 5.67
N ARG A 32 1.52 -0.04 6.67
CA ARG A 32 2.60 0.94 6.60
C ARG A 32 3.78 0.40 5.82
N ILE A 33 4.13 1.04 4.72
CA ILE A 33 5.23 0.65 3.82
C ILE A 33 6.56 0.78 4.57
N GLU A 34 7.31 -0.31 4.64
CA GLU A 34 8.69 -0.38 5.14
C GLU A 34 9.70 -0.26 3.99
N SER A 35 9.42 -0.90 2.85
CA SER A 35 10.26 -0.80 1.65
C SER A 35 9.46 -0.91 0.35
N ILE A 36 10.01 -0.32 -0.70
CA ILE A 36 9.54 -0.44 -2.08
C ILE A 36 10.76 -0.59 -3.00
N GLU A 37 10.77 -1.64 -3.82
CA GLU A 37 11.92 -1.97 -4.68
C GLU A 37 11.48 -2.46 -6.06
N LEU A 38 12.15 -1.99 -7.12
CA LEU A 38 12.00 -2.53 -8.47
C LEU A 38 13.05 -3.63 -8.67
N LYS A 39 12.59 -4.87 -8.81
CA LYS A 39 13.46 -6.04 -8.98
C LYS A 39 12.81 -7.06 -9.91
N ASP A 40 13.59 -7.57 -10.87
CA ASP A 40 13.19 -8.64 -11.79
C ASP A 40 11.86 -8.37 -12.55
N GLY A 41 11.57 -7.10 -12.86
CA GLY A 41 10.35 -6.69 -13.56
C GLY A 41 9.10 -6.59 -12.67
N TYR A 42 9.28 -6.62 -11.35
CA TYR A 42 8.25 -6.47 -10.34
C TYR A 42 8.59 -5.34 -9.37
N VAL A 43 7.55 -4.67 -8.89
CA VAL A 43 7.63 -3.71 -7.79
C VAL A 43 7.22 -4.46 -6.54
N ASN A 44 8.18 -4.66 -5.64
CA ASN A 44 8.01 -5.37 -4.40
C ASN A 44 7.78 -4.35 -3.28
N LEU A 45 6.68 -4.50 -2.55
CA LEU A 45 6.29 -3.68 -1.41
C LEU A 45 6.34 -4.55 -0.17
N ARG A 46 7.09 -4.13 0.84
CA ARG A 46 7.02 -4.71 2.20
C ARG A 46 6.41 -3.68 3.12
N CYS A 47 5.48 -4.10 3.95
CA CYS A 47 4.90 -3.32 5.02
C CYS A 47 5.44 -3.79 6.38
N SER A 48 5.62 -2.87 7.31
CA SER A 48 5.98 -3.17 8.71
C SER A 48 4.83 -3.84 9.46
N TRP A 49 3.59 -3.51 9.08
CA TRP A 49 2.37 -4.15 9.53
C TRP A 49 1.28 -3.98 8.47
N VAL A 50 0.27 -4.85 8.49
CA VAL A 50 -0.93 -4.75 7.64
C VAL A 50 -2.15 -4.98 8.51
N ALA A 51 -3.22 -4.27 8.23
CA ALA A 51 -4.53 -4.47 8.82
C ALA A 51 -5.55 -4.80 7.70
N LYS A 52 -6.51 -5.65 8.01
CA LYS A 52 -7.69 -5.94 7.21
C LYS A 52 -8.91 -5.28 7.83
N LEU A 53 -9.73 -4.62 7.02
CA LEU A 53 -11.02 -4.08 7.45
C LEU A 53 -12.01 -5.23 7.59
N ASP A 54 -12.56 -5.42 8.78
CA ASP A 54 -13.69 -6.30 9.02
C ASP A 54 -14.96 -5.61 8.56
N SER A 55 -15.47 -6.03 7.39
CA SER A 55 -16.67 -5.48 6.77
C SER A 55 -17.94 -5.60 7.61
N THR A 56 -17.96 -6.49 8.62
CA THR A 56 -19.14 -6.70 9.48
C THR A 56 -19.35 -5.59 10.52
N ASN A 57 -18.25 -4.99 11.01
CA ASN A 57 -18.28 -4.05 12.13
C ASN A 57 -17.42 -2.79 11.89
N GLY A 58 -16.75 -2.69 10.74
CA GLY A 58 -15.92 -1.55 10.36
C GLY A 58 -14.62 -1.43 11.15
N THR A 59 -14.19 -2.49 11.87
CA THR A 59 -12.95 -2.47 12.65
C THR A 59 -11.76 -2.96 11.84
N TRP A 60 -10.59 -2.40 12.11
CA TRP A 60 -9.34 -2.85 11.51
C TRP A 60 -8.69 -3.90 12.40
N LYS A 61 -8.31 -5.04 11.82
CA LYS A 61 -7.66 -6.15 12.51
C LYS A 61 -6.31 -6.44 11.88
N ASN A 62 -5.31 -6.75 12.71
CA ASN A 62 -4.00 -7.14 12.21
C ASN A 62 -4.08 -8.30 11.21
N TRP A 63 -3.29 -8.23 10.14
CA TRP A 63 -3.23 -9.21 9.07
C TRP A 63 -1.81 -9.76 8.93
N PRO A 64 -1.62 -11.09 8.84
CA PRO A 64 -0.29 -11.70 8.92
C PRO A 64 0.55 -11.52 7.64
N ILE A 65 -0.06 -11.21 6.49
CA ILE A 65 0.67 -11.06 5.23
C ILE A 65 1.07 -9.60 5.06
N THR A 66 2.37 -9.33 5.02
CA THR A 66 2.93 -7.97 5.00
C THR A 66 3.70 -7.63 3.72
N SER A 67 3.83 -8.55 2.79
CA SER A 67 4.51 -8.33 1.51
C SER A 67 3.55 -8.46 0.35
N SER A 68 3.73 -7.61 -0.65
CA SER A 68 2.96 -7.66 -1.88
C SER A 68 3.78 -7.20 -3.08
N GLY A 69 3.29 -7.48 -4.29
CA GLY A 69 3.99 -7.13 -5.53
C GLY A 69 3.06 -6.74 -6.66
N ALA A 70 3.53 -5.84 -7.52
CA ALA A 70 2.87 -5.48 -8.77
C ALA A 70 3.82 -5.70 -9.95
N SER A 71 3.29 -6.00 -11.12
CA SER A 71 4.13 -6.03 -12.33
C SER A 71 4.59 -4.62 -12.68
N ALA A 72 5.88 -4.43 -12.90
CA ALA A 72 6.43 -3.13 -13.31
C ALA A 72 5.96 -2.71 -14.72
N LYS A 73 5.36 -3.63 -15.49
CA LYS A 73 4.74 -3.34 -16.79
C LYS A 73 3.41 -2.57 -16.66
N ILE A 74 2.79 -2.61 -15.49
CA ILE A 74 1.57 -1.85 -15.20
C ILE A 74 2.00 -0.48 -14.70
N SER A 75 1.68 0.57 -15.46
CA SER A 75 2.05 1.93 -15.09
C SER A 75 1.29 2.41 -13.86
N PRO A 76 1.97 3.03 -12.88
CA PRO A 76 1.32 3.74 -11.80
C PRO A 76 0.70 5.04 -12.31
N ASN A 77 -0.32 5.54 -11.62
CA ASN A 77 -1.00 6.80 -11.92
C ASN A 77 -1.02 7.68 -10.67
N ASP A 78 -0.61 8.93 -10.82
CA ASP A 78 -0.85 9.94 -9.78
C ASP A 78 -2.34 10.34 -9.81
N ILE A 79 -3.01 10.18 -8.67
CA ILE A 79 -4.43 10.50 -8.50
C ILE A 79 -4.64 11.73 -7.59
N GLY A 80 -3.61 12.57 -7.47
CA GLY A 80 -3.60 13.80 -6.69
C GLY A 80 -3.20 13.60 -5.24
N GLU A 81 -2.78 14.70 -4.60
CA GLU A 81 -2.29 14.74 -3.21
C GLU A 81 -1.09 13.80 -2.98
N GLY A 82 -0.30 13.55 -4.03
CA GLY A 82 0.84 12.65 -4.00
C GLY A 82 0.47 11.16 -3.89
N ARG A 83 -0.80 10.79 -4.05
CA ARG A 83 -1.25 9.39 -3.99
C ARG A 83 -1.01 8.68 -5.32
N ILE A 84 -0.54 7.45 -5.24
CA ILE A 84 -0.21 6.64 -6.41
C ILE A 84 -1.15 5.45 -6.50
N GLN A 85 -1.91 5.36 -7.59
CA GLN A 85 -2.80 4.24 -7.89
C GLN A 85 -2.18 3.31 -8.93
N PHE A 86 -2.29 2.00 -8.72
CA PHE A 86 -1.80 0.98 -9.66
C PHE A 86 -2.60 -0.31 -9.49
N SER A 87 -2.55 -1.19 -10.48
CA SER A 87 -3.15 -2.52 -10.37
C SER A 87 -2.13 -3.54 -9.87
N MET A 88 -2.56 -4.35 -8.91
CA MET A 88 -1.81 -5.47 -8.37
C MET A 88 -2.39 -6.75 -8.95
N LEU A 89 -1.51 -7.68 -9.34
CA LEU A 89 -1.97 -9.00 -9.77
C LEU A 89 -2.59 -9.68 -8.55
N ILE A 90 -3.78 -10.27 -8.69
CA ILE A 90 -4.56 -10.94 -7.63
C ILE A 90 -5.24 -9.96 -6.66
N LEU A 91 -4.50 -9.02 -6.04
CA LEU A 91 -5.03 -8.12 -4.99
C LEU A 91 -5.84 -6.92 -5.51
N GLY A 92 -6.12 -6.84 -6.82
CA GLY A 92 -6.95 -5.79 -7.41
C GLY A 92 -6.28 -4.42 -7.46
N LEU A 93 -6.94 -3.40 -6.91
CA LEU A 93 -6.46 -2.02 -6.94
C LEU A 93 -5.57 -1.71 -5.75
N GLY A 94 -4.37 -1.18 -5.99
CA GLY A 94 -3.46 -0.66 -4.97
C GLY A 94 -3.41 0.87 -5.00
N ILE A 95 -3.40 1.49 -3.81
CA ILE A 95 -3.19 2.93 -3.62
C ILE A 95 -2.10 3.13 -2.57
N ILE A 96 -1.02 3.80 -2.94
CA ILE A 96 -0.03 4.30 -2.00
C ILE A 96 -0.43 5.71 -1.55
N PHE A 97 -0.52 5.88 -0.23
CA PHE A 97 -0.59 7.17 0.45
C PHE A 97 0.81 7.58 0.89
N PRO A 98 1.24 8.83 0.64
CA PRO A 98 2.51 9.32 1.17
C PRO A 98 2.48 9.36 2.71
N LYS A 99 3.64 9.51 3.34
CA LYS A 99 3.79 9.70 4.80
C LYS A 99 2.76 10.70 5.33
N GLY A 100 1.94 10.28 6.29
CA GLY A 100 0.90 11.11 6.91
C GLY A 100 -0.36 11.33 6.05
N GLY A 101 -0.42 10.80 4.83
CA GLY A 101 -1.60 10.89 3.95
C GLY A 101 -2.71 9.87 4.29
N SER A 102 -2.38 8.82 5.05
CA SER A 102 -3.36 7.86 5.55
C SER A 102 -4.00 8.33 6.85
N LYS A 103 -5.30 8.03 7.00
CA LYS A 103 -6.09 8.30 8.21
C LYS A 103 -6.18 7.09 9.15
N LEU A 104 -5.54 5.96 8.83
CA LEU A 104 -5.58 4.78 9.69
C LEU A 104 -4.63 4.98 10.87
N ASP A 105 -5.21 5.01 12.06
CA ASP A 105 -4.46 5.09 13.31
C ASP A 105 -4.05 3.68 13.76
N PRO A 106 -2.75 3.34 13.78
CA PRO A 106 -2.29 2.00 14.16
C PRO A 106 -2.67 1.64 15.59
N ALA A 107 -2.84 2.61 16.50
CA ALA A 107 -3.25 2.35 17.88
C ALA A 107 -4.71 1.84 17.98
N LYS A 108 -5.51 2.00 16.91
CA LYS A 108 -6.89 1.51 16.83
C LYS A 108 -7.03 0.18 16.10
N VAL A 109 -5.93 -0.38 15.58
CA VAL A 109 -5.92 -1.69 14.92
C VAL A 109 -5.92 -2.78 15.99
N GLN A 110 -6.94 -3.64 15.96
CA GLN A 110 -7.06 -4.75 16.90
C GLN A 110 -5.94 -5.78 16.67
N ASN A 111 -5.36 -6.27 17.77
CA ASN A 111 -4.31 -7.29 17.77
C ASN A 111 -3.03 -6.89 17.01
N LEU A 112 -2.82 -5.60 16.76
CA LEU A 112 -1.56 -5.10 16.22
C LEU A 112 -0.57 -4.90 17.36
N VAL A 113 0.58 -5.56 17.27
CA VAL A 113 1.74 -5.33 18.14
C VAL A 113 2.81 -4.65 17.29
N LEU A 114 3.13 -3.41 17.62
CA LEU A 114 4.23 -2.68 16.99
C LEU A 114 5.53 -3.08 17.67
N ASN A 115 6.48 -3.61 16.90
CA ASN A 115 7.83 -3.89 17.36
C ASN A 115 8.73 -2.66 17.23
#